data_AF-A0A2M4A8H1-F1
#
_entry.id   AF-A0A2M4A8H1-F1
#
_cell.length_a   1.000
_cell.length_b   1.000
_cell.length_c   1.000
_cell.angle_alpha   90.00
_cell.angle_beta   90.00
_cell.angle_gamma   90.00
#
_symmetry.space_group_name_H-M   'P 1'
#
loop_
_entity.id
_entity.type
_entity.pdbx_description
1 polymer ?
#
loop_
_entity_poly.entity_id
_entity_poly.type
_entity_poly.pdbx_seq_one_letter_code
_entity_poly.pdbx_strand_id
1 'polypeptide(L)'
;KDFQSPFGDSISDTEEDDGEPYLLDDFELVAGDEERLRLIFALEGGMQNTMEDGDGDSSDDYSNADNQEDEDNKSSNSDSDDDFTDSDSDSDSGAERTVETRSKTAGRTATGDSGEGSTGPTPRRIIDDYDEEMEEDEVVKAIIAEIKKPRSKPPDIRMEDFVVDLSFHPRQDILAIGTSVGDVQVYRYTNEENTLLDTHELHTKSVRGVEFSRDGRLLISTGRDRSILVTDTETGKLTFCWEEAHEEPVYTMSIIGEHTFATGDDDGVLKMWDVRQKDAVFKLKPVEDFISSILSNAQQQKYLLMTSGDGFLTTINIAQRKMHVQSEPYEEELNCMGLFKRESKLVVGTSKGNCYTFNWEQFAYHCDAFTGPKAGANRMIPITEQIAVMAGEDGVIRAMHMVPGRMLGIVGQHSMAVDTMDISGSGELIASSSQDNDVRFWNVKYFEDFDDIKYNAKPDKRALKHNLPSSQRTNARDFFADMDDD
;
A
#
# COMPACT_ATOMS: atom_id res chain seq x y z
N LYS A 1 44.62 -9.45 6.86
CA LYS A 1 45.13 -10.16 5.66
C LYS A 1 44.16 -9.88 4.54
N ASP A 2 44.49 -8.90 3.71
CA ASP A 2 43.50 -7.89 3.32
C ASP A 2 43.34 -7.91 1.81
N PHE A 3 42.10 -7.93 1.34
CA PHE A 3 41.80 -8.03 -0.08
C PHE A 3 41.55 -6.63 -0.65
N GLN A 4 42.34 -6.23 -1.65
CA GLN A 4 42.34 -4.86 -2.17
C GLN A 4 41.27 -4.63 -3.25
N SER A 5 40.82 -3.37 -3.36
CA SER A 5 39.96 -2.89 -4.44
C SER A 5 40.69 -2.97 -5.80
N PRO A 6 40.00 -3.33 -6.91
CA PRO A 6 40.61 -3.52 -8.23
C PRO A 6 40.63 -2.23 -9.09
N PHE A 7 41.09 -1.10 -8.55
CA PHE A 7 41.31 0.13 -9.31
C PHE A 7 42.70 0.72 -9.02
N GLY A 8 43.45 1.01 -10.08
CA GLY A 8 44.85 1.44 -10.00
C GLY A 8 45.50 1.60 -11.39
N ASP A 9 45.18 2.73 -12.02
CA ASP A 9 46.02 3.62 -12.87
C ASP A 9 47.05 3.05 -13.86
N SER A 10 47.12 3.66 -15.05
CA SER A 10 48.05 4.79 -15.29
C SER A 10 48.16 5.22 -16.78
N ILE A 11 48.77 6.41 -16.99
CA ILE A 11 49.27 7.01 -18.26
C ILE A 11 48.19 7.67 -19.16
N SER A 12 48.31 8.94 -19.57
CA SER A 12 49.13 10.09 -19.10
C SER A 12 48.65 11.43 -19.70
N ASP A 13 49.08 12.53 -19.07
CA ASP A 13 49.12 13.95 -19.50
C ASP A 13 49.51 14.16 -21.00
N THR A 14 49.26 15.28 -21.69
CA THR A 14 49.00 16.72 -21.34
C THR A 14 47.80 17.29 -22.18
N GLU A 15 47.31 18.54 -22.13
CA GLU A 15 47.86 19.90 -21.85
C GLU A 15 46.86 20.81 -21.05
N GLU A 16 47.31 22.02 -20.72
CA GLU A 16 46.62 23.05 -19.91
C GLU A 16 45.71 23.96 -20.77
N ASP A 17 44.57 24.43 -20.21
CA ASP A 17 43.83 25.63 -20.68
C ASP A 17 43.06 26.27 -19.50
N ASP A 18 42.83 27.57 -19.57
CA ASP A 18 42.60 28.44 -18.41
C ASP A 18 41.11 28.78 -18.18
N GLY A 19 40.51 28.30 -17.09
CA GLY A 19 39.11 28.60 -16.71
C GLY A 19 38.95 29.04 -15.26
N GLU A 20 38.41 30.25 -15.04
CA GLU A 20 38.16 30.79 -13.69
C GLU A 20 37.04 30.03 -12.94
N PRO A 21 37.12 29.93 -11.60
CA PRO A 21 36.10 29.26 -10.81
C PRO A 21 34.81 30.10 -10.75
N TYR A 22 33.73 29.60 -11.36
CA TYR A 22 32.41 30.15 -11.19
C TYR A 22 31.97 30.07 -9.73
N LEU A 23 31.76 31.25 -9.12
CA LEU A 23 31.13 31.37 -7.82
C LEU A 23 29.67 30.89 -7.89
N LEU A 24 29.22 30.22 -6.83
CA LEU A 24 27.81 29.99 -6.59
C LEU A 24 27.23 31.29 -6.04
N ASP A 25 26.62 32.09 -6.91
CA ASP A 25 25.77 33.21 -6.48
C ASP A 25 24.46 32.65 -5.88
N ASP A 26 24.05 33.22 -4.75
CA ASP A 26 22.81 32.84 -4.05
C ASP A 26 21.57 33.12 -4.92
N PHE A 27 20.77 32.10 -5.22
CA PHE A 27 19.52 32.28 -5.97
C PHE A 27 18.41 32.85 -5.08
N GLU A 28 18.21 34.16 -5.20
CA GLU A 28 17.14 34.90 -4.52
C GLU A 28 15.75 34.42 -4.99
N LEU A 29 14.90 34.01 -4.04
CA LEU A 29 13.53 33.57 -4.32
C LEU A 29 12.66 34.75 -4.75
N VAL A 30 12.44 34.90 -6.06
CA VAL A 30 11.51 35.88 -6.62
C VAL A 30 10.08 35.48 -6.29
N ALA A 31 9.56 36.01 -5.19
CA ALA A 31 8.15 35.93 -4.85
C ALA A 31 7.31 36.68 -5.90
N GLY A 32 6.28 36.04 -6.44
CA GLY A 32 5.35 36.61 -7.42
C GLY A 32 3.94 36.06 -7.22
N ASP A 33 2.97 36.97 -7.19
CA ASP A 33 1.51 36.77 -7.18
C ASP A 33 0.90 36.00 -5.98
N GLU A 34 0.61 36.75 -4.90
CA GLU A 34 -0.01 36.31 -3.64
C GLU A 34 -1.48 35.82 -3.73
N GLU A 35 -2.06 35.59 -4.92
CA GLU A 35 -3.46 35.16 -5.06
C GLU A 35 -3.67 33.63 -5.06
N ARG A 36 -2.60 32.82 -5.03
CA ARG A 36 -2.68 31.34 -5.01
C ARG A 36 -2.68 30.68 -3.63
N LEU A 37 -2.69 31.44 -2.53
CA LEU A 37 -2.68 30.93 -1.15
C LEU A 37 -4.06 31.00 -0.46
N ARG A 38 -5.16 30.80 -1.20
CA ARG A 38 -6.55 30.79 -0.66
C ARG A 38 -7.18 29.40 -0.56
N LEU A 39 -6.51 28.46 0.09
CA LEU A 39 -7.18 27.25 0.60
C LEU A 39 -6.65 26.68 1.94
N ILE A 40 -5.64 27.30 2.58
CA ILE A 40 -5.16 26.88 3.91
C ILE A 40 -4.99 28.15 4.77
N PHE A 41 -6.04 28.52 5.53
CA PHE A 41 -6.07 29.38 6.74
C PHE A 41 -7.52 29.89 6.98
N ALA A 42 -8.46 28.98 7.27
CA ALA A 42 -9.89 29.32 7.44
C ALA A 42 -10.59 28.64 8.64
N LEU A 43 -9.83 28.14 9.62
CA LEU A 43 -10.36 27.49 10.82
C LEU A 43 -9.69 27.96 12.12
N GLU A 44 -9.80 29.25 12.45
CA GLU A 44 -9.75 29.71 13.85
C GLU A 44 -10.40 31.10 14.01
N GLY A 45 -11.38 31.24 14.91
CA GLY A 45 -12.13 32.49 15.15
C GLY A 45 -13.64 32.29 15.34
N GLY A 46 -14.08 31.98 16.55
CA GLY A 46 -15.43 31.46 16.81
C GLY A 46 -16.52 32.48 17.22
N MET A 47 -17.76 32.03 17.02
CA MET A 47 -19.01 32.40 17.71
C MET A 47 -19.47 33.86 17.74
N GLN A 48 -20.62 34.14 17.09
CA GLN A 48 -21.77 34.69 17.81
C GLN A 48 -23.12 34.32 17.14
N ASN A 49 -24.17 34.20 17.96
CA ASN A 49 -25.51 33.79 17.52
C ASN A 49 -26.32 34.97 16.97
N THR A 50 -27.04 34.75 15.87
CA THR A 50 -28.36 35.34 15.63
C THR A 50 -29.26 34.30 14.96
N MET A 51 -30.41 34.02 15.56
CA MET A 51 -31.54 33.36 14.88
C MET A 51 -32.31 34.42 14.11
N GLU A 52 -32.76 34.12 12.90
CA GLU A 52 -33.95 34.74 12.30
C GLU A 52 -34.57 33.77 11.28
N ASP A 53 -35.90 33.63 11.32
CA ASP A 53 -36.67 32.69 10.49
C ASP A 53 -36.98 33.28 9.11
N GLY A 54 -37.16 32.44 8.09
CA GLY A 54 -37.60 32.90 6.76
C GLY A 54 -37.86 31.78 5.75
N ASP A 55 -39.13 31.57 5.38
CA ASP A 55 -39.55 30.70 4.28
C ASP A 55 -39.26 31.31 2.89
N GLY A 56 -39.21 30.48 1.84
CA GLY A 56 -39.77 30.88 0.54
C GLY A 56 -38.96 30.70 -0.75
N ASP A 57 -39.10 29.51 -1.35
CA ASP A 57 -39.60 29.30 -2.74
C ASP A 57 -38.73 29.60 -3.99
N SER A 58 -38.94 28.77 -5.03
CA SER A 58 -38.49 28.84 -6.43
C SER A 58 -36.98 28.82 -6.74
N SER A 59 -36.51 28.30 -7.90
CA SER A 59 -37.02 27.26 -8.81
C SER A 59 -35.89 26.83 -9.76
N ASP A 60 -36.02 25.67 -10.41
CA ASP A 60 -36.09 25.58 -11.89
C ASP A 60 -36.11 24.10 -12.35
N ASP A 61 -37.06 23.78 -13.23
CA ASP A 61 -37.27 22.43 -13.78
C ASP A 61 -36.29 22.08 -14.90
N TYR A 62 -35.93 20.80 -14.99
CA TYR A 62 -35.95 20.12 -16.29
C TYR A 62 -36.64 18.77 -16.17
N SER A 63 -37.86 18.71 -16.70
CA SER A 63 -38.59 17.47 -16.92
C SER A 63 -38.52 17.06 -18.39
N ASN A 64 -38.55 15.75 -18.65
CA ASN A 64 -39.27 15.21 -19.80
C ASN A 64 -39.70 13.78 -19.52
N ALA A 65 -40.83 13.38 -20.08
CA ALA A 65 -41.54 12.15 -19.75
C ALA A 65 -41.50 11.13 -20.90
N ASP A 66 -42.06 9.96 -20.63
CA ASP A 66 -42.13 8.79 -21.51
C ASP A 66 -42.90 9.02 -22.82
N ASN A 67 -42.73 8.08 -23.75
CA ASN A 67 -43.87 7.53 -24.49
C ASN A 67 -43.61 6.06 -24.87
N GLN A 68 -44.64 5.23 -24.71
CA GLN A 68 -44.70 3.83 -25.16
C GLN A 68 -45.59 3.71 -26.41
N GLU A 69 -45.46 2.59 -27.13
CA GLU A 69 -46.48 1.78 -27.86
C GLU A 69 -45.65 0.75 -28.68
N ASP A 70 -45.74 -0.58 -28.49
CA ASP A 70 -46.82 -1.54 -28.87
C ASP A 70 -47.00 -1.65 -30.40
N GLU A 71 -47.27 -2.79 -31.09
CA GLU A 71 -47.73 -4.19 -30.83
C GLU A 71 -46.93 -5.14 -31.81
N ASP A 72 -47.02 -6.49 -31.98
CA ASP A 72 -47.92 -7.56 -31.53
C ASP A 72 -47.31 -9.01 -31.63
N ASN A 73 -47.67 -9.87 -30.66
CA ASN A 73 -47.92 -11.35 -30.68
C ASN A 73 -46.96 -12.50 -31.14
N LYS A 74 -47.13 -13.59 -30.35
CA LYS A 74 -47.20 -15.06 -30.67
C LYS A 74 -45.94 -15.88 -30.99
N SER A 75 -45.84 -17.18 -30.61
CA SER A 75 -46.43 -17.98 -29.50
C SER A 75 -45.99 -19.46 -29.60
N SER A 76 -45.64 -20.14 -28.50
CA SER A 76 -45.94 -21.59 -28.27
C SER A 76 -45.47 -22.06 -26.88
N ASN A 77 -46.13 -23.08 -26.34
CA ASN A 77 -45.83 -23.69 -25.04
C ASN A 77 -45.11 -25.03 -25.21
N SER A 78 -44.36 -25.46 -24.19
CA SER A 78 -44.33 -26.87 -23.77
C SER A 78 -43.86 -27.00 -22.32
N ASP A 79 -44.73 -27.53 -21.47
CA ASP A 79 -44.46 -27.88 -20.06
C ASP A 79 -43.67 -29.20 -19.97
N SER A 80 -43.00 -29.43 -18.84
CA SER A 80 -42.84 -30.75 -18.18
C SER A 80 -42.15 -30.60 -16.82
N ASP A 81 -42.63 -31.37 -15.85
CA ASP A 81 -42.29 -31.26 -14.42
C ASP A 81 -41.27 -32.34 -13.96
N ASP A 82 -41.27 -32.57 -12.63
CA ASP A 82 -40.77 -33.72 -11.85
C ASP A 82 -39.29 -33.73 -11.35
N ASP A 83 -38.96 -34.27 -10.17
CA ASP A 83 -39.56 -34.23 -8.81
C ASP A 83 -38.53 -34.84 -7.79
N PHE A 84 -38.78 -34.72 -6.48
CA PHE A 84 -38.23 -35.49 -5.34
C PHE A 84 -36.72 -35.34 -4.98
N THR A 85 -36.29 -35.50 -3.71
CA THR A 85 -36.95 -35.90 -2.44
C THR A 85 -36.62 -34.96 -1.27
N ASP A 86 -37.57 -34.77 -0.35
CA ASP A 86 -37.34 -34.26 1.01
C ASP A 86 -36.59 -35.24 1.94
N SER A 87 -36.06 -34.71 3.05
CA SER A 87 -35.99 -35.44 4.33
C SER A 87 -35.93 -34.47 5.53
N ASP A 88 -36.96 -34.48 6.38
CA ASP A 88 -36.92 -33.96 7.76
C ASP A 88 -35.95 -34.81 8.63
N SER A 89 -35.62 -34.52 9.89
CA SER A 89 -36.06 -33.54 10.91
C SER A 89 -34.82 -33.18 11.80
N ASP A 90 -34.81 -32.44 12.91
CA ASP A 90 -35.78 -32.12 13.97
C ASP A 90 -35.65 -30.66 14.47
N SER A 91 -36.72 -30.15 15.06
CA SER A 91 -36.74 -28.96 15.92
C SER A 91 -36.83 -29.35 17.40
N ASP A 92 -36.11 -28.65 18.29
CA ASP A 92 -36.48 -28.58 19.71
C ASP A 92 -36.37 -27.13 20.22
N SER A 93 -37.20 -26.76 21.19
CA SER A 93 -37.42 -25.39 21.66
C SER A 93 -37.51 -25.33 23.19
N GLY A 94 -36.38 -25.08 23.85
CA GLY A 94 -36.29 -24.89 25.30
C GLY A 94 -36.29 -23.41 25.69
N ALA A 95 -37.27 -22.97 26.49
CA ALA A 95 -37.46 -21.57 26.84
C ALA A 95 -36.76 -21.13 28.15
N GLU A 96 -36.47 -19.83 28.21
CA GLU A 96 -36.30 -18.97 29.39
C GLU A 96 -35.39 -19.42 30.57
N ARG A 97 -34.37 -18.58 30.85
CA ARG A 97 -34.18 -18.05 32.21
C ARG A 97 -33.43 -16.72 32.23
N THR A 98 -34.14 -15.66 32.59
CA THR A 98 -33.56 -14.36 32.97
C THR A 98 -33.04 -14.40 34.41
N VAL A 99 -31.87 -13.81 34.66
CA VAL A 99 -31.39 -13.51 36.02
C VAL A 99 -30.73 -12.13 36.01
N GLU A 100 -31.36 -11.17 36.68
CA GLU A 100 -30.74 -9.87 36.99
C GLU A 100 -29.78 -10.03 38.18
N THR A 101 -28.54 -9.54 38.05
CA THR A 101 -27.72 -9.18 39.24
C THR A 101 -26.94 -7.88 39.05
N ARG A 102 -27.64 -6.78 39.34
CA ARG A 102 -27.16 -5.61 40.10
C ARG A 102 -25.72 -5.10 39.88
N SER A 103 -25.66 -3.88 39.36
CA SER A 103 -24.54 -2.96 39.57
C SER A 103 -24.19 -2.76 41.06
N LYS A 104 -22.91 -2.48 41.33
CA LYS A 104 -22.44 -1.84 42.55
C LYS A 104 -21.40 -0.77 42.22
N THR A 105 -21.84 0.48 42.22
CA THR A 105 -20.95 1.64 42.34
C THR A 105 -20.32 1.68 43.74
N ALA A 106 -19.03 2.05 43.79
CA ALA A 106 -18.35 2.47 45.02
C ALA A 106 -17.49 3.69 44.67
N GLY A 107 -18.03 4.90 44.85
CA GLY A 107 -17.38 6.14 44.46
C GLY A 107 -16.80 6.93 45.64
N ARG A 108 -15.68 7.62 45.38
CA ARG A 108 -15.14 8.79 46.10
C ARG A 108 -14.12 9.42 45.15
N THR A 109 -14.30 10.61 44.57
CA THR A 109 -14.44 11.96 45.16
C THR A 109 -13.31 12.36 46.12
N ALA A 110 -12.68 13.53 46.03
CA ALA A 110 -12.47 14.48 44.91
C ALA A 110 -11.65 15.67 45.47
N THR A 111 -10.59 16.09 44.79
CA THR A 111 -9.98 17.44 44.84
C THR A 111 -8.99 17.52 43.69
N GLY A 112 -9.04 18.58 42.88
CA GLY A 112 -7.98 18.88 41.91
C GLY A 112 -7.01 19.91 42.46
N ASP A 113 -5.89 20.08 41.76
CA ASP A 113 -5.15 21.35 41.72
C ASP A 113 -4.72 21.60 40.26
N SER A 114 -4.31 22.82 39.94
CA SER A 114 -4.08 23.28 38.57
C SER A 114 -2.70 23.89 38.40
N GLY A 115 -2.00 23.52 37.32
CA GLY A 115 -1.00 24.42 36.73
C GLY A 115 0.26 23.76 36.18
N GLU A 116 0.78 24.44 35.15
CA GLU A 116 2.15 24.43 34.65
C GLU A 116 2.68 23.14 34.00
N GLY A 117 3.12 23.28 32.75
CA GLY A 117 3.70 22.19 31.96
C GLY A 117 5.20 22.07 32.14
N SER A 118 5.72 20.86 31.90
CA SER A 118 7.15 20.59 31.81
C SER A 118 7.39 19.56 30.71
N THR A 119 8.20 19.91 29.72
CA THR A 119 8.66 18.98 28.68
C THR A 119 9.65 18.01 29.31
N GLY A 120 9.19 16.77 29.56
CA GLY A 120 9.99 15.64 30.04
C GLY A 120 10.00 14.49 29.04
N PRO A 121 10.89 13.49 29.21
CA PRO A 121 11.05 12.38 28.28
C PRO A 121 9.85 11.42 28.28
N THR A 122 9.82 10.56 27.26
CA THR A 122 8.77 9.56 26.98
C THR A 122 8.38 8.68 28.18
N PRO A 123 7.11 8.24 28.26
CA PRO A 123 6.66 7.35 29.32
C PRO A 123 7.30 5.96 29.18
N ARG A 124 8.34 5.69 29.98
CA ARG A 124 8.84 4.33 30.21
C ARG A 124 7.68 3.40 30.60
N ARG A 125 7.71 2.15 30.16
CA ARG A 125 6.68 1.20 30.53
C ARG A 125 6.96 0.78 31.97
N ILE A 126 5.92 0.78 32.80
CA ILE A 126 6.05 0.53 34.25
C ILE A 126 6.69 -0.84 34.54
N ILE A 127 6.59 -1.78 33.59
CA ILE A 127 7.17 -3.14 33.62
C ILE A 127 8.69 -3.16 33.35
N ASP A 128 9.27 -2.11 32.77
CA ASP A 128 10.71 -2.07 32.45
C ASP A 128 11.57 -2.04 33.72
N ASP A 129 11.04 -1.43 34.79
CA ASP A 129 11.65 -1.35 36.13
C ASP A 129 11.30 -2.57 37.04
N TYR A 130 10.66 -3.63 36.53
CA TYR A 130 10.31 -4.83 37.32
C TYR A 130 11.40 -5.92 37.24
N ASP A 131 12.00 -6.27 38.37
CA ASP A 131 12.91 -7.41 38.53
C ASP A 131 12.14 -8.74 38.55
N GLU A 132 12.32 -9.58 37.52
CA GLU A 132 11.72 -10.92 37.43
C GLU A 132 12.19 -11.89 38.54
N GLU A 133 13.27 -11.56 39.26
CA GLU A 133 13.75 -12.32 40.42
C GLU A 133 12.98 -12.00 41.71
N MET A 134 12.13 -10.97 41.71
CA MET A 134 11.36 -10.50 42.88
C MET A 134 9.88 -10.94 42.88
N GLU A 135 9.39 -11.57 41.81
CA GLU A 135 8.03 -12.12 41.74
C GLU A 135 8.00 -13.63 42.06
N GLU A 136 7.13 -14.01 42.98
CA GLU A 136 6.89 -15.40 43.40
C GLU A 136 5.85 -16.14 42.54
N ASP A 137 5.14 -15.43 41.64
CA ASP A 137 4.10 -16.00 40.77
C ASP A 137 4.68 -16.32 39.38
N GLU A 138 4.79 -17.61 39.07
CA GLU A 138 5.33 -18.12 37.81
C GLU A 138 4.53 -17.63 36.58
N VAL A 139 3.23 -17.35 36.73
CA VAL A 139 2.38 -16.84 35.65
C VAL A 139 2.72 -15.38 35.34
N VAL A 140 2.89 -14.54 36.37
CA VAL A 140 3.24 -13.12 36.16
C VAL A 140 4.66 -13.01 35.63
N LYS A 141 5.59 -13.83 36.15
CA LYS A 141 6.96 -13.93 35.62
C LYS A 141 7.00 -14.36 34.15
N ALA A 142 6.20 -15.34 33.74
CA ALA A 142 6.09 -15.73 32.33
C ALA A 142 5.51 -14.62 31.46
N ILE A 143 4.52 -13.87 31.95
CA ILE A 143 3.96 -12.69 31.27
C ILE A 143 5.01 -11.59 31.11
N ILE A 144 5.80 -11.26 32.14
CA ILE A 144 6.86 -10.26 32.06
C ILE A 144 7.96 -10.71 31.09
N ALA A 145 8.37 -11.99 31.13
CA ALA A 145 9.37 -12.53 30.21
C ALA A 145 8.94 -12.45 28.73
N GLU A 146 7.67 -12.75 28.41
CA GLU A 146 7.14 -12.62 27.04
C GLU A 146 6.91 -11.15 26.64
N ILE A 147 6.65 -10.24 27.59
CA ILE A 147 6.55 -8.78 27.34
C ILE A 147 7.92 -8.16 27.05
N LYS A 148 8.97 -8.56 27.76
CA LYS A 148 10.36 -8.08 27.55
C LYS A 148 11.06 -8.74 26.35
N LYS A 149 10.45 -9.76 25.74
CA LYS A 149 10.95 -10.42 24.54
C LYS A 149 10.96 -9.43 23.37
N PRO A 150 12.09 -9.26 22.65
CA PRO A 150 12.18 -8.28 21.58
C PRO A 150 11.21 -8.64 20.45
N ARG A 151 10.30 -7.71 20.16
CA ARG A 151 9.27 -7.90 19.12
C ARG A 151 9.93 -7.95 17.74
N SER A 152 9.60 -8.98 16.96
CA SER A 152 10.14 -9.17 15.60
C SER A 152 9.55 -8.25 14.54
N LYS A 153 8.53 -7.46 14.91
CA LYS A 153 7.89 -6.43 14.09
C LYS A 153 7.32 -5.30 14.96
N PRO A 154 7.07 -4.11 14.40
CA PRO A 154 6.26 -3.06 15.02
C PRO A 154 4.86 -3.53 15.43
N PRO A 155 4.17 -2.81 16.34
CA PRO A 155 2.74 -2.96 16.50
C PRO A 155 1.99 -2.60 15.21
N ASP A 156 0.78 -3.12 15.10
CA ASP A 156 -0.14 -2.78 14.02
C ASP A 156 -0.78 -1.41 14.31
N ILE A 157 -0.88 -0.54 13.30
CA ILE A 157 -1.47 0.80 13.40
C ILE A 157 -2.97 0.68 13.13
N ARG A 158 -3.80 1.33 13.96
CA ARG A 158 -5.24 1.45 13.71
C ARG A 158 -5.57 2.86 13.24
N MET A 159 -6.30 2.95 12.14
CA MET A 159 -6.78 4.20 11.57
C MET A 159 -8.29 4.32 11.81
N GLU A 160 -8.81 5.53 11.89
CA GLU A 160 -10.28 5.74 11.89
C GLU A 160 -10.83 5.65 10.45
N ASP A 161 -10.13 6.26 9.49
CA ASP A 161 -10.44 6.24 8.06
C ASP A 161 -9.81 5.07 7.29
N PHE A 162 -10.32 4.80 6.08
CA PHE A 162 -9.78 3.77 5.20
C PHE A 162 -8.40 4.19 4.64
N VAL A 163 -7.45 3.26 4.65
CA VAL A 163 -6.11 3.43 4.07
C VAL A 163 -6.10 2.97 2.64
N VAL A 164 -5.81 3.90 1.72
CA VAL A 164 -5.87 3.64 0.27
C VAL A 164 -4.50 3.27 -0.30
N ASP A 165 -3.44 3.97 0.11
CA ASP A 165 -2.06 3.63 -0.26
C ASP A 165 -1.08 3.91 0.89
N LEU A 166 0.10 3.30 0.85
CA LEU A 166 1.15 3.43 1.85
C LEU A 166 2.54 3.30 1.23
N SER A 167 3.54 4.02 1.75
CA SER A 167 4.93 3.91 1.31
C SER A 167 5.92 4.11 2.45
N PHE A 168 6.97 3.28 2.46
CA PHE A 168 8.11 3.42 3.37
C PHE A 168 9.11 4.46 2.88
N HIS A 169 9.65 5.24 3.81
CA HIS A 169 10.78 6.12 3.51
C HIS A 169 12.05 5.27 3.28
N PRO A 170 12.83 5.49 2.19
CA PRO A 170 13.88 4.56 1.76
C PRO A 170 15.12 4.46 2.67
N ARG A 171 15.24 5.31 3.70
CA ARG A 171 16.44 5.39 4.58
C ARG A 171 16.16 5.68 6.07
N GLN A 172 14.90 5.73 6.49
CA GLN A 172 14.51 6.10 7.85
C GLN A 172 13.27 5.28 8.22
N ASP A 173 13.07 5.01 9.51
CA ASP A 173 11.92 4.26 10.00
C ASP A 173 10.63 5.09 10.04
N ILE A 174 10.22 5.55 8.86
CA ILE A 174 9.05 6.37 8.59
C ILE A 174 8.18 5.67 7.54
N LEU A 175 6.87 5.70 7.76
CA LEU A 175 5.82 5.19 6.87
C LEU A 175 4.81 6.32 6.61
N ALA A 176 4.56 6.63 5.33
CA ALA A 176 3.47 7.51 4.94
C ALA A 176 2.22 6.70 4.58
N ILE A 177 1.05 7.21 4.95
CA ILE A 177 -0.25 6.54 4.84
C ILE A 177 -1.26 7.53 4.23
N GLY A 178 -1.83 7.22 3.06
CA GLY A 178 -2.86 8.04 2.41
C GLY A 178 -4.28 7.59 2.76
N THR A 179 -5.12 8.51 3.24
CA THR A 179 -6.50 8.21 3.68
C THR A 179 -7.54 8.39 2.58
N SER A 180 -8.72 7.78 2.77
CA SER A 180 -9.91 7.99 1.93
C SER A 180 -10.51 9.40 2.04
N VAL A 181 -10.12 10.18 3.05
CA VAL A 181 -10.57 11.57 3.23
C VAL A 181 -9.80 12.50 2.30
N GLY A 182 -8.47 12.37 2.27
CA GLY A 182 -7.56 13.25 1.53
C GLY A 182 -6.25 13.57 2.25
N ASP A 183 -6.11 13.10 3.49
CA ASP A 183 -4.94 13.34 4.32
C ASP A 183 -3.81 12.34 4.03
N VAL A 184 -2.57 12.79 4.24
CA VAL A 184 -1.39 11.93 4.29
C VAL A 184 -0.80 11.99 5.70
N GLN A 185 -0.92 10.88 6.43
CA GLN A 185 -0.41 10.75 7.80
C GLN A 185 0.97 10.10 7.79
N VAL A 186 1.91 10.68 8.54
CA VAL A 186 3.31 10.27 8.54
C VAL A 186 3.66 9.68 9.92
N TYR A 187 3.90 8.38 9.96
CA TYR A 187 4.22 7.64 11.18
C TYR A 187 5.71 7.29 11.25
N ARG A 188 6.32 7.46 12.41
CA ARG A 188 7.56 6.76 12.78
C ARG A 188 7.19 5.40 13.35
N TYR A 189 7.72 4.32 12.78
CA TYR A 189 7.51 2.97 13.31
C TYR A 189 8.72 2.50 14.12
N THR A 190 8.48 1.72 15.17
CA THR A 190 9.54 1.00 15.90
C THR A 190 9.00 -0.35 16.36
N ASN A 191 9.86 -1.30 16.70
CA ASN A 191 9.41 -2.60 17.24
C ASN A 191 8.64 -2.47 18.57
N GLU A 192 8.82 -1.37 19.32
CA GLU A 192 8.15 -1.13 20.61
C GLU A 192 6.80 -0.44 20.43
N GLU A 193 6.77 0.68 19.71
CA GLU A 193 5.61 1.54 19.45
C GLU A 193 5.73 2.32 18.13
N ASN A 194 4.58 2.79 17.61
CA ASN A 194 4.53 3.67 16.45
C ASN A 194 4.02 5.04 16.90
N THR A 195 4.64 6.12 16.43
CA THR A 195 4.24 7.49 16.75
C THR A 195 3.89 8.26 15.49
N LEU A 196 2.72 8.91 15.50
CA LEU A 196 2.35 9.88 14.47
C LEU A 196 3.30 11.09 14.59
N LEU A 197 3.97 11.45 13.49
CA LEU A 197 4.86 12.61 13.42
C LEU A 197 4.11 13.85 12.95
N ASP A 198 3.32 13.71 11.88
CA ASP A 198 2.59 14.80 11.23
C ASP A 198 1.38 14.26 10.44
N THR A 199 0.40 15.12 10.19
CA THR A 199 -0.78 14.87 9.36
C THR A 199 -0.93 16.01 8.36
N HIS A 200 -0.77 15.69 7.07
CA HIS A 200 -0.86 16.69 6.01
C HIS A 200 -2.23 16.63 5.32
N GLU A 201 -3.07 17.65 5.53
CA GLU A 201 -4.35 17.87 4.82
C GLU A 201 -4.05 18.31 3.36
N LEU A 202 -3.68 17.36 2.48
CA LEU A 202 -3.16 17.66 1.14
C LEU A 202 -4.22 17.66 0.03
N HIS A 203 -5.14 16.69 0.03
CA HIS A 203 -6.13 16.51 -1.03
C HIS A 203 -7.55 16.79 -0.54
N THR A 204 -8.40 17.28 -1.44
CA THR A 204 -9.83 17.56 -1.12
C THR A 204 -10.73 16.32 -1.20
N LYS A 205 -10.15 15.17 -1.52
CA LYS A 205 -10.77 13.84 -1.66
C LYS A 205 -9.69 12.78 -1.44
N SER A 206 -10.09 11.55 -1.11
CA SER A 206 -9.28 10.33 -1.13
C SER A 206 -7.95 10.45 -1.88
N VAL A 207 -6.86 10.30 -1.13
CA VAL A 207 -5.55 10.00 -1.70
C VAL A 207 -5.65 8.66 -2.43
N ARG A 208 -4.85 8.48 -3.48
CA ARG A 208 -4.87 7.33 -4.39
C ARG A 208 -3.49 6.70 -4.59
N GLY A 209 -2.44 7.51 -4.54
CA GLY A 209 -1.06 7.03 -4.50
C GLY A 209 -0.22 7.90 -3.56
N VAL A 210 0.69 7.28 -2.81
CA VAL A 210 1.65 7.96 -1.92
C VAL A 210 3.01 7.27 -2.08
N GLU A 211 4.05 8.01 -2.46
CA GLU A 211 5.39 7.43 -2.68
C GLU A 211 6.48 8.43 -2.28
N PHE A 212 7.50 7.96 -1.56
CA PHE A 212 8.71 8.74 -1.28
C PHE A 212 9.65 8.77 -2.49
N SER A 213 10.32 9.89 -2.73
CA SER A 213 11.43 9.97 -3.69
C SER A 213 12.57 9.02 -3.32
N ARG A 214 13.37 8.61 -4.31
CA ARG A 214 14.53 7.70 -4.10
C ARG A 214 15.57 8.21 -3.11
N ASP A 215 15.66 9.52 -2.92
CA ASP A 215 16.53 10.13 -1.92
C ASP A 215 15.86 10.29 -0.54
N GLY A 216 14.54 10.14 -0.46
CA GLY A 216 13.72 10.28 0.74
C GLY A 216 13.30 11.72 1.07
N ARG A 217 13.72 12.72 0.28
CA ARG A 217 13.48 14.12 0.60
C ARG A 217 12.07 14.60 0.28
N LEU A 218 11.43 14.01 -0.71
CA LEU A 218 10.12 14.42 -1.19
C LEU A 218 9.12 13.29 -0.98
N LEU A 219 7.95 13.64 -0.45
CA LEU A 219 6.78 12.78 -0.39
C LEU A 219 5.83 13.26 -1.49
N ILE A 220 5.55 12.41 -2.48
CA ILE A 220 4.61 12.71 -3.55
C ILE A 220 3.29 12.04 -3.24
N SER A 221 2.18 12.78 -3.38
CA SER A 221 0.82 12.27 -3.23
C SER A 221 -0.05 12.61 -4.43
N THR A 222 -0.96 11.70 -4.78
CA THR A 222 -1.92 11.86 -5.88
C THR A 222 -3.33 11.56 -5.38
N GLY A 223 -4.32 12.32 -5.84
CA GLY A 223 -5.68 12.25 -5.28
C GLY A 223 -6.80 12.10 -6.30
N ARG A 224 -7.97 11.69 -5.79
CA ARG A 224 -9.24 11.62 -6.56
C ARG A 224 -9.82 13.00 -6.90
N ASP A 225 -9.19 14.08 -6.42
CA ASP A 225 -9.38 15.46 -6.84
C ASP A 225 -8.62 15.81 -8.15
N ARG A 226 -7.81 14.87 -8.66
CA ARG A 226 -6.99 14.97 -9.89
C ARG A 226 -5.75 15.85 -9.75
N SER A 227 -5.33 16.12 -8.50
CA SER A 227 -4.11 16.86 -8.21
C SER A 227 -2.93 15.93 -7.92
N ILE A 228 -1.71 16.47 -8.08
CA ILE A 228 -0.46 15.85 -7.63
C ILE A 228 0.25 16.88 -6.74
N LEU A 229 0.54 16.51 -5.49
CA LEU A 229 1.23 17.37 -4.53
C LEU A 229 2.60 16.75 -4.17
N VAL A 230 3.58 17.61 -3.90
CA VAL A 230 4.95 17.24 -3.53
C VAL A 230 5.34 17.99 -2.28
N THR A 231 5.48 17.26 -1.18
CA THR A 231 5.79 17.80 0.15
C THR A 231 7.24 17.46 0.52
N ASP A 232 7.97 18.44 1.05
CA ASP A 232 9.31 18.23 1.61
C ASP A 232 9.21 17.47 2.95
N THR A 233 9.93 16.36 3.05
CA THR A 233 9.81 15.37 4.13
C THR A 233 10.51 15.81 5.43
N GLU A 234 11.49 16.72 5.36
CA GLU A 234 12.17 17.24 6.56
C GLU A 234 11.40 18.42 7.20
N THR A 235 10.61 19.16 6.42
CA THR A 235 9.94 20.39 6.87
C THR A 235 8.40 20.33 6.85
N GLY A 236 7.81 19.27 6.27
CA GLY A 236 6.35 19.11 6.12
C GLY A 236 5.71 20.09 5.14
N LYS A 237 6.49 20.75 4.28
CA LYS A 237 6.03 21.86 3.44
C LYS A 237 5.74 21.46 2.01
N LEU A 238 4.57 21.85 1.52
CA LEU A 238 4.23 21.76 0.10
C LEU A 238 5.25 22.56 -0.73
N THR A 239 5.95 21.87 -1.64
CA THR A 239 7.00 22.41 -2.50
C THR A 239 6.50 22.60 -3.93
N PHE A 240 5.75 21.63 -4.47
CA PHE A 240 5.06 21.75 -5.76
C PHE A 240 3.63 21.21 -5.68
N CYS A 241 2.75 21.78 -6.50
CA CYS A 241 1.39 21.30 -6.72
C CYS A 241 1.04 21.43 -8.19
N TRP A 242 0.53 20.35 -8.78
CA TRP A 242 -0.12 20.33 -10.08
C TRP A 242 -1.62 20.18 -9.87
N GLU A 243 -2.31 21.33 -9.84
CA GLU A 243 -3.77 21.39 -9.97
C GLU A 243 -4.19 20.89 -11.35
N GLU A 244 -5.28 20.10 -11.42
CA GLU A 244 -5.78 19.49 -12.66
C GLU A 244 -4.67 18.74 -13.45
N ALA A 245 -3.78 18.07 -12.72
CA ALA A 245 -2.69 17.27 -13.28
C ALA A 245 -3.21 16.21 -14.28
N HIS A 246 -4.41 15.68 -14.05
CA HIS A 246 -5.14 14.80 -14.96
C HIS A 246 -6.56 15.31 -15.21
N GLU A 247 -7.15 14.88 -16.33
CA GLU A 247 -8.54 15.22 -16.68
C GLU A 247 -9.53 14.39 -15.84
N GLU A 248 -9.19 13.13 -15.58
CA GLU A 248 -9.87 12.18 -14.68
C GLU A 248 -9.00 11.84 -13.43
N PRO A 249 -9.54 11.16 -12.41
CA PRO A 249 -8.80 10.83 -11.18
C PRO A 249 -7.51 10.03 -11.42
N VAL A 250 -6.43 10.39 -10.72
CA VAL A 250 -5.20 9.59 -10.72
C VAL A 250 -5.47 8.29 -9.94
N TYR A 251 -5.16 7.14 -10.56
CA TYR A 251 -5.31 5.81 -9.98
C TYR A 251 -4.00 5.30 -9.36
N THR A 252 -2.87 5.49 -10.05
CA THR A 252 -1.57 4.93 -9.64
C THR A 252 -0.38 5.85 -9.97
N MET A 253 0.76 5.61 -9.31
CA MET A 253 2.02 6.34 -9.46
C MET A 253 3.23 5.38 -9.39
N SER A 254 4.39 5.80 -9.91
CA SER A 254 5.68 5.15 -9.68
C SER A 254 6.87 6.13 -9.83
N ILE A 255 7.83 6.13 -8.89
CA ILE A 255 9.11 6.86 -9.02
C ILE A 255 10.08 6.15 -9.99
N ILE A 256 10.24 6.74 -11.18
CA ILE A 256 11.10 6.23 -12.26
C ILE A 256 12.59 6.52 -11.97
N GLY A 257 12.91 7.66 -11.35
CA GLY A 257 14.27 8.12 -11.06
C GLY A 257 14.30 9.33 -10.12
N GLU A 258 15.49 9.82 -9.80
CA GLU A 258 15.74 10.80 -8.71
C GLU A 258 14.84 12.04 -8.69
N HIS A 259 14.36 12.49 -9.86
CA HIS A 259 13.50 13.67 -10.01
C HIS A 259 12.27 13.39 -10.87
N THR A 260 12.05 12.15 -11.30
CA THR A 260 11.08 11.80 -12.35
C THR A 260 10.20 10.65 -11.94
N PHE A 261 8.90 10.82 -12.17
CA PHE A 261 7.86 9.86 -11.82
C PHE A 261 6.79 9.83 -12.91
N ALA A 262 5.94 8.81 -12.91
CA ALA A 262 4.78 8.75 -13.79
C ALA A 262 3.50 8.44 -13.01
N THR A 263 2.39 8.91 -13.55
CA THR A 263 1.04 8.74 -13.01
C THR A 263 0.10 8.26 -14.10
N GLY A 264 -0.85 7.41 -13.72
CA GLY A 264 -1.90 6.91 -14.59
C GLY A 264 -3.28 7.20 -13.99
N ASP A 265 -4.25 7.58 -14.82
CA ASP A 265 -5.62 7.90 -14.40
C ASP A 265 -6.65 6.81 -14.72
N ASP A 266 -7.87 7.02 -14.23
CA ASP A 266 -9.07 6.20 -14.45
C ASP A 266 -9.45 6.10 -15.96
N ASP A 267 -8.95 6.98 -16.85
CA ASP A 267 -9.18 6.98 -18.33
C ASP A 267 -7.99 6.42 -19.14
N GLY A 268 -7.07 5.69 -18.50
CA GLY A 268 -5.99 5.02 -19.23
C GLY A 268 -4.88 5.97 -19.72
N VAL A 269 -4.84 7.23 -19.28
CA VAL A 269 -3.82 8.21 -19.68
C VAL A 269 -2.61 8.14 -18.75
N LEU A 270 -1.45 7.87 -19.34
CA LEU A 270 -0.16 7.98 -18.68
C LEU A 270 0.43 9.39 -18.86
N LYS A 271 0.82 10.03 -17.76
CA LYS A 271 1.67 11.24 -17.76
C LYS A 271 2.99 10.96 -17.05
N MET A 272 4.07 11.56 -17.53
CA MET A 272 5.38 11.53 -16.87
C MET A 272 5.79 12.94 -16.47
N TRP A 273 6.38 13.09 -15.30
CA TRP A 273 6.68 14.36 -14.65
C TRP A 273 8.16 14.47 -14.27
N ASP A 274 8.60 15.69 -14.02
CA ASP A 274 9.94 16.01 -13.49
C ASP A 274 9.74 17.12 -12.46
N VAL A 275 10.12 16.90 -11.19
CA VAL A 275 9.89 17.86 -10.10
C VAL A 275 10.63 19.19 -10.29
N ARG A 276 11.51 19.29 -11.31
CA ARG A 276 12.23 20.52 -11.69
C ARG A 276 11.54 21.29 -12.82
N GLN A 277 10.40 20.80 -13.33
CA GLN A 277 9.66 21.36 -14.45
C GLN A 277 8.21 21.64 -14.05
N LYS A 278 7.63 22.73 -14.56
CA LYS A 278 6.24 23.10 -14.24
C LYS A 278 5.21 22.23 -14.96
N ASP A 279 5.52 21.75 -16.15
CA ASP A 279 4.57 21.02 -17.02
C ASP A 279 4.96 19.54 -17.15
N ALA A 280 3.99 18.69 -17.53
CA ALA A 280 4.23 17.27 -17.78
C ALA A 280 5.26 17.05 -18.91
N VAL A 281 6.21 16.14 -18.68
CA VAL A 281 7.29 15.77 -19.61
C VAL A 281 6.72 15.06 -20.86
N PHE A 282 5.65 14.28 -20.70
CA PHE A 282 4.76 13.86 -21.79
C PHE A 282 3.38 13.38 -21.27
N LYS A 283 2.39 13.36 -22.16
CA LYS A 283 1.07 12.69 -22.02
C LYS A 283 0.94 11.63 -23.13
N LEU A 284 0.47 10.43 -22.81
CA LEU A 284 0.10 9.38 -23.77
C LEU A 284 -1.18 8.69 -23.28
N LYS A 285 -2.14 8.42 -24.18
CA LYS A 285 -3.25 7.48 -23.93
C LYS A 285 -3.05 6.23 -24.81
N PRO A 286 -2.52 5.12 -24.27
CA PRO A 286 -2.29 3.88 -25.02
C PRO A 286 -3.34 2.77 -24.80
N VAL A 287 -4.23 2.95 -23.82
CA VAL A 287 -5.32 2.05 -23.41
C VAL A 287 -6.56 2.90 -23.15
N GLU A 288 -7.75 2.32 -23.03
CA GLU A 288 -8.99 3.07 -22.79
C GLU A 288 -9.51 2.95 -21.35
N ASP A 289 -9.09 1.91 -20.61
CA ASP A 289 -9.44 1.68 -19.21
C ASP A 289 -8.28 1.93 -18.22
N PHE A 290 -8.60 2.07 -16.93
CA PHE A 290 -7.71 2.55 -15.86
C PHE A 290 -6.31 1.90 -15.84
N ILE A 291 -5.28 2.70 -15.53
CA ILE A 291 -3.91 2.20 -15.34
C ILE A 291 -3.75 1.67 -13.91
N SER A 292 -3.63 0.36 -13.76
CA SER A 292 -3.59 -0.32 -12.45
C SER A 292 -2.24 -0.22 -11.74
N SER A 293 -1.15 -0.33 -12.48
CA SER A 293 0.22 -0.32 -11.96
C SER A 293 1.19 0.21 -13.01
N ILE A 294 2.22 0.92 -12.56
CA ILE A 294 3.32 1.44 -13.37
C ILE A 294 4.63 0.89 -12.80
N LEU A 295 5.58 0.53 -13.66
CA LEU A 295 6.88 -0.01 -13.24
C LEU A 295 8.01 0.37 -14.20
N SER A 296 9.20 0.64 -13.68
CA SER A 296 10.42 0.89 -14.47
C SER A 296 11.59 0.03 -13.97
N ASN A 297 12.54 -0.27 -14.86
CA ASN A 297 13.80 -0.91 -14.49
C ASN A 297 14.77 0.13 -13.89
N ALA A 298 15.29 -0.15 -12.70
CA ALA A 298 16.08 0.79 -11.90
C ALA A 298 17.49 1.03 -12.47
N GLN A 299 18.08 0.05 -13.16
CA GLN A 299 19.45 0.13 -13.71
C GLN A 299 19.54 0.81 -15.07
N GLN A 300 18.51 0.67 -15.92
CA GLN A 300 18.53 1.07 -17.33
C GLN A 300 17.62 2.26 -17.64
N GLN A 301 16.50 2.42 -16.92
CA GLN A 301 15.50 3.51 -17.11
C GLN A 301 15.09 3.73 -18.59
N LYS A 302 15.17 2.67 -19.40
CA LYS A 302 14.95 2.69 -20.86
C LYS A 302 13.47 2.55 -21.23
N TYR A 303 12.76 1.75 -20.45
CA TYR A 303 11.37 1.37 -20.66
C TYR A 303 10.55 1.61 -19.39
N LEU A 304 9.37 2.17 -19.60
CA LEU A 304 8.30 2.27 -18.63
C LEU A 304 7.24 1.24 -19.00
N LEU A 305 6.86 0.41 -18.03
CA LEU A 305 5.78 -0.57 -18.16
C LEU A 305 4.55 -0.04 -17.43
N MET A 306 3.40 -0.38 -17.96
CA MET A 306 2.10 -0.11 -17.35
C MET A 306 1.13 -1.25 -17.65
N THR A 307 0.31 -1.58 -16.67
CA THR A 307 -0.82 -2.53 -16.79
C THR A 307 -2.15 -1.78 -16.70
N SER A 308 -3.22 -2.37 -17.22
CA SER A 308 -4.55 -1.76 -17.29
C SER A 308 -5.66 -2.79 -17.08
N GLY A 309 -6.84 -2.33 -16.65
CA GLY A 309 -8.06 -3.14 -16.56
C GLY A 309 -8.48 -3.77 -17.89
N ASP A 310 -8.17 -3.13 -19.03
CA ASP A 310 -8.32 -3.67 -20.40
C ASP A 310 -7.56 -5.00 -20.65
N GLY A 311 -6.76 -5.47 -19.69
CA GLY A 311 -5.98 -6.70 -19.82
C GLY A 311 -4.72 -6.54 -20.66
N PHE A 312 -4.20 -5.32 -20.83
CA PHE A 312 -2.98 -5.05 -21.60
C PHE A 312 -1.76 -4.75 -20.71
N LEU A 313 -0.61 -5.30 -21.09
CA LEU A 313 0.70 -4.81 -20.68
C LEU A 313 1.26 -3.90 -21.78
N THR A 314 1.39 -2.60 -21.51
CA THR A 314 1.97 -1.63 -22.44
C THR A 314 3.38 -1.23 -22.01
N THR A 315 4.30 -1.22 -22.97
CA THR A 315 5.68 -0.74 -22.83
C THR A 315 5.85 0.59 -23.56
N ILE A 316 6.41 1.59 -22.89
CA ILE A 316 6.72 2.92 -23.43
C ILE A 316 8.24 3.13 -23.35
N ASN A 317 8.83 3.70 -24.41
CA ASN A 317 10.24 4.07 -24.40
C ASN A 317 10.40 5.49 -23.84
N ILE A 318 11.06 5.61 -22.68
CA ILE A 318 11.14 6.87 -21.91
C ILE A 318 11.88 7.95 -22.72
N ALA A 319 13.02 7.60 -23.32
CA ALA A 319 13.84 8.53 -24.10
C ALA A 319 13.15 9.03 -25.39
N GLN A 320 12.33 8.18 -26.04
CA GLN A 320 11.61 8.50 -27.27
C GLN A 320 10.18 9.01 -27.03
N ARG A 321 9.71 9.05 -25.77
CA ARG A 321 8.39 9.55 -25.32
C ARG A 321 7.21 8.98 -26.12
N LYS A 322 7.23 7.68 -26.40
CA LYS A 322 6.20 6.97 -27.18
C LYS A 322 6.03 5.51 -26.76
N MET A 323 4.86 4.94 -27.09
CA MET A 323 4.64 3.49 -27.06
C MET A 323 5.72 2.74 -27.85
N HIS A 324 6.19 1.63 -27.30
CA HIS A 324 7.16 0.73 -27.90
C HIS A 324 6.51 -0.57 -28.37
N VAL A 325 5.78 -1.24 -27.47
CA VAL A 325 5.11 -2.53 -27.65
C VAL A 325 3.89 -2.55 -26.74
N GLN A 326 2.80 -3.17 -27.18
CA GLN A 326 1.64 -3.56 -26.37
C GLN A 326 1.53 -5.10 -26.45
N SER A 327 1.11 -5.76 -25.38
CA SER A 327 0.88 -7.20 -25.38
C SER A 327 -0.34 -7.60 -26.21
N GLU A 328 -0.52 -8.90 -26.44
CA GLU A 328 -1.88 -9.41 -26.70
C GLU A 328 -2.81 -9.09 -25.50
N PRO A 329 -4.12 -8.93 -25.72
CA PRO A 329 -5.10 -8.74 -24.65
C PRO A 329 -5.29 -10.04 -23.87
N TYR A 330 -5.42 -9.94 -22.55
CA TYR A 330 -5.76 -11.04 -21.66
C TYR A 330 -7.24 -10.99 -21.24
N GLU A 331 -7.88 -12.14 -21.00
CA GLU A 331 -9.26 -12.22 -20.45
C GLU A 331 -9.34 -11.87 -18.95
N GLU A 332 -8.32 -11.18 -18.43
CA GLU A 332 -8.04 -10.94 -17.02
C GLU A 332 -7.39 -9.58 -16.86
N GLU A 333 -7.94 -8.76 -15.97
CA GLU A 333 -7.37 -7.48 -15.57
C GLU A 333 -5.96 -7.74 -15.01
N LEU A 334 -4.99 -6.94 -15.44
CA LEU A 334 -3.61 -7.05 -14.99
C LEU A 334 -3.41 -6.05 -13.85
N ASN A 335 -3.38 -6.52 -12.60
CA ASN A 335 -3.53 -5.65 -11.43
C ASN A 335 -2.19 -5.15 -10.87
N CYS A 336 -1.14 -5.98 -10.88
CA CYS A 336 0.15 -5.64 -10.28
C CYS A 336 1.34 -6.23 -11.04
N MET A 337 2.52 -5.63 -10.86
CA MET A 337 3.77 -6.02 -11.51
C MET A 337 4.90 -6.24 -10.50
N GLY A 338 5.89 -7.05 -10.87
CA GLY A 338 7.13 -7.21 -10.11
C GLY A 338 8.32 -7.63 -10.98
N LEU A 339 9.52 -7.12 -10.69
CA LEU A 339 10.76 -7.55 -11.34
C LEU A 339 11.46 -8.65 -10.55
N PHE A 340 11.99 -9.65 -11.23
CA PHE A 340 12.74 -10.74 -10.59
C PHE A 340 13.93 -11.22 -11.44
N LYS A 341 14.81 -12.05 -10.86
CA LYS A 341 16.11 -12.46 -11.44
C LYS A 341 16.92 -11.28 -12.00
N ARG A 342 17.29 -10.33 -11.14
CA ARG A 342 18.07 -9.12 -11.51
C ARG A 342 17.43 -8.34 -12.66
N GLU A 343 16.12 -8.14 -12.55
CA GLU A 343 15.29 -7.42 -13.53
C GLU A 343 15.25 -8.05 -14.95
N SER A 344 15.80 -9.26 -15.14
CA SER A 344 15.77 -9.96 -16.44
C SER A 344 14.39 -10.56 -16.79
N LYS A 345 13.48 -10.63 -15.81
CA LYS A 345 12.09 -11.02 -15.98
C LYS A 345 11.14 -10.10 -15.23
N LEU A 346 9.97 -9.93 -15.83
CA LEU A 346 8.77 -9.32 -15.26
C LEU A 346 7.80 -10.43 -14.88
N VAL A 347 7.10 -10.30 -13.75
CA VAL A 347 5.84 -10.99 -13.47
C VAL A 347 4.70 -9.96 -13.43
N VAL A 348 3.52 -10.37 -13.87
CA VAL A 348 2.27 -9.63 -13.78
C VAL A 348 1.24 -10.51 -13.07
N GLY A 349 0.61 -9.98 -12.02
CA GLY A 349 -0.51 -10.60 -11.31
C GLY A 349 -1.86 -10.15 -11.87
N THR A 350 -2.88 -11.00 -11.74
CA THR A 350 -4.21 -10.80 -12.34
C THR A 350 -5.33 -10.73 -11.29
N SER A 351 -6.49 -10.19 -11.66
CA SER A 351 -7.69 -10.23 -10.81
C SER A 351 -8.29 -11.62 -10.57
N LYS A 352 -7.87 -12.67 -11.31
CA LYS A 352 -8.23 -14.06 -11.00
C LYS A 352 -7.14 -14.85 -10.24
N GLY A 353 -6.01 -14.22 -9.92
CA GLY A 353 -4.90 -14.84 -9.17
C GLY A 353 -3.94 -15.71 -10.02
N ASN A 354 -4.12 -15.73 -11.34
CA ASN A 354 -3.08 -16.20 -12.27
C ASN A 354 -1.90 -15.22 -12.30
N CYS A 355 -0.73 -15.70 -12.73
CA CYS A 355 0.44 -14.86 -12.98
C CYS A 355 1.06 -15.18 -14.34
N TYR A 356 1.37 -14.13 -15.09
CA TYR A 356 2.08 -14.19 -16.36
C TYR A 356 3.51 -13.68 -16.18
N THR A 357 4.49 -14.34 -16.81
CA THR A 357 5.89 -13.88 -16.76
C THR A 357 6.40 -13.55 -18.15
N PHE A 358 7.17 -12.48 -18.26
CA PHE A 358 7.75 -11.97 -19.52
C PHE A 358 9.27 -11.95 -19.40
N ASN A 359 9.99 -12.16 -20.49
CA ASN A 359 11.42 -11.83 -20.54
C ASN A 359 11.55 -10.31 -20.70
N TRP A 360 12.56 -9.71 -20.09
CA TRP A 360 12.86 -8.29 -20.33
C TRP A 360 13.09 -8.04 -21.82
N GLU A 361 12.62 -6.90 -22.32
CA GLU A 361 12.56 -6.51 -23.74
C GLU A 361 11.64 -7.38 -24.64
N GLN A 362 10.89 -8.35 -24.10
CA GLN A 362 9.98 -9.23 -24.87
C GLN A 362 8.55 -9.20 -24.30
N PHE A 363 7.93 -8.03 -24.34
CA PHE A 363 6.64 -7.78 -23.66
C PHE A 363 5.39 -8.11 -24.49
N ALA A 364 5.53 -8.49 -25.77
CA ALA A 364 4.39 -8.80 -26.64
C ALA A 364 3.62 -10.08 -26.21
N TYR A 365 4.34 -11.07 -25.69
CA TYR A 365 3.82 -12.37 -25.27
C TYR A 365 4.44 -12.78 -23.94
N HIS A 366 3.66 -13.42 -23.06
CA HIS A 366 4.25 -14.08 -21.89
C HIS A 366 5.08 -15.31 -22.32
N CYS A 367 6.12 -15.61 -21.54
CA CYS A 367 7.04 -16.73 -21.78
C CYS A 367 6.78 -17.93 -20.88
N ASP A 368 6.06 -17.74 -19.76
CA ASP A 368 5.56 -18.78 -18.86
C ASP A 368 4.37 -18.22 -18.07
N ALA A 369 3.44 -19.08 -17.65
CA ALA A 369 2.22 -18.70 -16.95
C ALA A 369 1.86 -19.75 -15.89
N PHE A 370 1.49 -19.32 -14.68
CA PHE A 370 1.13 -20.23 -13.60
C PHE A 370 -0.10 -19.76 -12.83
N THR A 371 -0.96 -20.72 -12.47
CA THR A 371 -2.17 -20.48 -11.68
C THR A 371 -1.82 -20.39 -10.20
N GLY A 372 -2.05 -19.23 -9.60
CA GLY A 372 -1.85 -18.97 -8.18
C GLY A 372 -3.07 -19.33 -7.31
N PRO A 373 -3.35 -18.54 -6.26
CA PRO A 373 -4.60 -18.63 -5.49
C PRO A 373 -5.84 -18.35 -6.36
N LYS A 374 -7.03 -18.72 -5.86
CA LYS A 374 -8.32 -18.32 -6.45
C LYS A 374 -8.83 -17.02 -5.80
N ALA A 375 -8.05 -15.95 -5.91
CA ALA A 375 -8.36 -14.62 -5.38
C ALA A 375 -7.54 -13.58 -6.16
N GLY A 376 -8.04 -12.37 -6.33
CA GLY A 376 -7.33 -11.31 -7.05
C GLY A 376 -5.97 -10.97 -6.44
N ALA A 377 -4.97 -10.76 -7.30
CA ALA A 377 -3.62 -10.36 -6.92
C ALA A 377 -3.50 -8.83 -6.94
N ASN A 378 -3.94 -8.17 -5.86
CA ASN A 378 -4.06 -6.70 -5.79
C ASN A 378 -2.70 -5.99 -5.84
N ARG A 379 -1.71 -6.49 -5.09
CA ARG A 379 -0.36 -5.92 -5.01
C ARG A 379 0.67 -7.06 -4.96
N MET A 380 1.85 -6.84 -5.54
CA MET A 380 2.96 -7.80 -5.49
C MET A 380 4.28 -7.08 -5.22
N ILE A 381 5.11 -7.65 -4.35
CA ILE A 381 6.44 -7.13 -4.01
C ILE A 381 7.47 -8.25 -4.23
N PRO A 382 8.50 -8.07 -5.08
CA PRO A 382 9.64 -8.97 -5.13
C PRO A 382 10.54 -8.76 -3.89
N ILE A 383 10.79 -9.81 -3.12
CA ILE A 383 11.63 -9.76 -1.90
C ILE A 383 13.05 -10.23 -2.19
N THR A 384 13.19 -11.26 -3.04
CA THR A 384 14.49 -11.77 -3.49
C THR A 384 14.47 -12.01 -5.01
N GLU A 385 15.61 -12.37 -5.60
CA GLU A 385 15.68 -12.73 -7.04
C GLU A 385 14.71 -13.85 -7.46
N GLN A 386 14.23 -14.66 -6.50
CA GLN A 386 13.37 -15.82 -6.76
C GLN A 386 12.04 -15.82 -5.98
N ILE A 387 11.87 -14.99 -4.95
CA ILE A 387 10.70 -14.96 -4.08
C ILE A 387 10.00 -13.60 -4.16
N ALA A 388 8.69 -13.62 -4.40
CA ALA A 388 7.81 -12.46 -4.24
C ALA A 388 6.74 -12.73 -3.17
N VAL A 389 6.11 -11.67 -2.71
CA VAL A 389 4.95 -11.68 -1.82
C VAL A 389 3.78 -11.00 -2.52
N MET A 390 2.60 -11.64 -2.47
CA MET A 390 1.37 -11.23 -3.15
C MET A 390 0.28 -10.95 -2.11
N ALA A 391 -0.39 -9.81 -2.23
CA ALA A 391 -1.64 -9.50 -1.55
C ALA A 391 -2.82 -10.20 -2.27
N GLY A 392 -3.66 -10.87 -1.51
CA GLY A 392 -4.91 -11.45 -2.00
C GLY A 392 -6.11 -10.57 -1.66
N GLU A 393 -7.05 -10.46 -2.59
CA GLU A 393 -8.43 -9.96 -2.36
C GLU A 393 -9.14 -10.72 -1.23
N ASP A 394 -8.80 -11.99 -0.99
CA ASP A 394 -9.30 -12.78 0.14
C ASP A 394 -8.62 -12.48 1.49
N GLY A 395 -7.90 -11.35 1.58
CA GLY A 395 -7.23 -10.84 2.77
C GLY A 395 -5.94 -11.56 3.15
N VAL A 396 -5.50 -12.55 2.36
CA VAL A 396 -4.38 -13.43 2.70
C VAL A 396 -3.13 -13.09 1.89
N ILE A 397 -2.08 -12.67 2.59
CA ILE A 397 -0.78 -12.30 2.04
C ILE A 397 0.07 -13.56 1.91
N ARG A 398 0.66 -13.81 0.73
CA ARG A 398 1.27 -15.11 0.39
C ARG A 398 2.64 -14.95 -0.25
N ALA A 399 3.59 -15.79 0.14
CA ALA A 399 4.89 -15.87 -0.52
C ALA A 399 4.88 -16.91 -1.64
N MET A 400 5.60 -16.62 -2.72
CA MET A 400 5.61 -17.39 -3.96
C MET A 400 7.02 -17.42 -4.57
N HIS A 401 7.43 -18.58 -5.07
CA HIS A 401 8.70 -18.78 -5.75
C HIS A 401 8.49 -18.72 -7.25
N MET A 402 9.08 -17.72 -7.90
CA MET A 402 8.73 -17.33 -9.28
C MET A 402 9.05 -18.41 -10.32
N VAL A 403 10.09 -19.20 -10.09
CA VAL A 403 10.47 -20.35 -10.94
C VAL A 403 10.80 -21.50 -9.98
N PRO A 404 9.90 -22.47 -9.74
CA PRO A 404 8.92 -23.00 -10.69
C PRO A 404 7.45 -22.59 -10.47
N GLY A 405 7.15 -21.30 -10.24
CA GLY A 405 5.76 -20.81 -10.12
C GLY A 405 5.00 -21.46 -8.96
N ARG A 406 5.59 -21.51 -7.76
CA ARG A 406 5.08 -22.30 -6.62
C ARG A 406 4.81 -21.44 -5.38
N MET A 407 3.62 -21.56 -4.80
CA MET A 407 3.32 -20.99 -3.48
C MET A 407 4.17 -21.62 -2.37
N LEU A 408 4.73 -20.77 -1.50
CA LEU A 408 5.55 -21.14 -0.34
C LEU A 408 4.71 -21.32 0.91
N GLY A 409 3.76 -20.41 1.13
CA GLY A 409 2.92 -20.36 2.32
C GLY A 409 2.24 -19.00 2.47
N ILE A 410 1.46 -18.86 3.53
CA ILE A 410 0.89 -17.58 3.97
C ILE A 410 1.95 -16.81 4.77
N VAL A 411 2.19 -15.54 4.42
CA VAL A 411 3.06 -14.60 5.15
C VAL A 411 2.27 -13.92 6.27
N GLY A 412 1.04 -13.52 5.99
CA GLY A 412 0.17 -12.75 6.88
C GLY A 412 -1.28 -12.79 6.43
N GLN A 413 -2.18 -12.25 7.25
CA GLN A 413 -3.62 -12.19 6.94
C GLN A 413 -4.28 -10.96 7.58
N HIS A 414 -5.18 -10.33 6.82
CA HIS A 414 -6.16 -9.36 7.29
C HIS A 414 -7.53 -10.03 7.49
N SER A 415 -8.51 -9.29 8.01
CA SER A 415 -9.90 -9.77 8.09
C SER A 415 -10.73 -9.45 6.83
N MET A 416 -10.25 -8.51 6.01
CA MET A 416 -10.81 -8.12 4.72
C MET A 416 -9.71 -8.08 3.64
N ALA A 417 -10.07 -7.71 2.40
CA ALA A 417 -9.14 -7.60 1.27
C ALA A 417 -7.92 -6.73 1.60
N VAL A 418 -6.74 -7.15 1.14
CA VAL A 418 -5.51 -6.34 1.24
C VAL A 418 -5.40 -5.52 -0.04
N ASP A 419 -5.50 -4.20 0.10
CA ASP A 419 -5.57 -3.28 -1.05
C ASP A 419 -4.16 -2.88 -1.51
N THR A 420 -3.28 -2.44 -0.60
CA THR A 420 -1.89 -2.09 -0.89
C THR A 420 -0.88 -2.76 0.05
N MET A 421 0.38 -2.78 -0.39
CA MET A 421 1.55 -3.20 0.37
C MET A 421 2.78 -2.44 -0.12
N ASP A 422 3.75 -2.25 0.78
CA ASP A 422 5.12 -1.79 0.47
C ASP A 422 6.16 -2.48 1.38
N ILE A 423 7.44 -2.36 1.05
CA ILE A 423 8.59 -2.95 1.75
C ILE A 423 9.49 -1.87 2.37
N SER A 424 10.01 -2.11 3.57
CA SER A 424 10.91 -1.17 4.24
C SER A 424 12.20 -0.97 3.45
N GLY A 425 12.81 0.21 3.54
CA GLY A 425 14.12 0.50 2.91
C GLY A 425 15.27 -0.43 3.39
N SER A 426 15.06 -1.17 4.48
CA SER A 426 15.96 -2.22 4.97
C SER A 426 15.73 -3.60 4.34
N GLY A 427 14.60 -3.83 3.65
CA GLY A 427 14.17 -5.14 3.14
C GLY A 427 13.62 -6.10 4.20
N GLU A 428 13.65 -5.75 5.48
CA GLU A 428 13.33 -6.66 6.60
C GLU A 428 11.82 -6.77 6.89
N LEU A 429 11.03 -5.76 6.53
CA LEU A 429 9.60 -5.65 6.85
C LEU A 429 8.76 -5.37 5.59
N ILE A 430 7.56 -5.94 5.54
CA ILE A 430 6.45 -5.47 4.69
C ILE A 430 5.41 -4.80 5.58
N ALA A 431 4.79 -3.73 5.10
CA ALA A 431 3.54 -3.20 5.63
C ALA A 431 2.41 -3.46 4.62
N SER A 432 1.22 -3.75 5.13
CA SER A 432 0.01 -3.96 4.34
C SER A 432 -1.18 -3.22 4.94
N SER A 433 -1.98 -2.56 4.10
CA SER A 433 -3.30 -2.06 4.48
C SER A 433 -4.39 -3.03 4.06
N SER A 434 -5.58 -2.81 4.61
CA SER A 434 -6.80 -3.53 4.25
C SER A 434 -8.00 -2.66 4.59
N GLN A 435 -9.13 -3.01 4.01
CA GLN A 435 -10.47 -2.47 4.32
C GLN A 435 -10.90 -2.70 5.79
N ASP A 436 -10.07 -3.38 6.61
CA ASP A 436 -10.22 -3.47 8.08
C ASP A 436 -9.56 -2.33 8.88
N ASN A 437 -9.07 -1.27 8.21
CA ASN A 437 -8.44 -0.05 8.75
C ASN A 437 -7.23 -0.28 9.68
N ASP A 438 -6.72 -1.51 9.75
CA ASP A 438 -5.43 -1.84 10.33
C ASP A 438 -4.34 -1.73 9.24
N VAL A 439 -3.24 -1.04 9.53
CA VAL A 439 -1.96 -1.24 8.80
C VAL A 439 -1.11 -2.20 9.62
N ARG A 440 -0.81 -3.37 9.04
CA ARG A 440 -0.07 -4.44 9.73
C ARG A 440 1.31 -4.63 9.15
N PHE A 441 2.28 -4.80 10.03
CA PHE A 441 3.65 -5.13 9.66
C PHE A 441 3.86 -6.64 9.62
N TRP A 442 4.81 -7.10 8.79
CA TRP A 442 5.22 -8.50 8.67
C TRP A 442 6.74 -8.56 8.50
N ASN A 443 7.43 -9.28 9.38
CA ASN A 443 8.86 -9.54 9.19
C ASN A 443 9.05 -10.52 8.03
N VAL A 444 9.93 -10.20 7.08
CA VAL A 444 10.19 -11.01 5.88
C VAL A 444 11.67 -11.36 5.69
N LYS A 445 12.54 -10.93 6.62
CA LYS A 445 13.99 -11.17 6.58
C LYS A 445 14.38 -12.64 6.40
N TYR A 446 13.58 -13.57 6.93
CA TYR A 446 13.81 -15.01 6.80
C TYR A 446 13.77 -15.54 5.35
N PHE A 447 13.38 -14.72 4.35
CA PHE A 447 13.53 -15.08 2.94
C PHE A 447 14.97 -14.96 2.41
N GLU A 448 15.87 -14.25 3.09
CA GLU A 448 17.31 -14.24 2.76
C GLU A 448 17.97 -15.59 3.08
N ASP A 449 17.61 -16.20 4.21
CA ASP A 449 18.10 -17.50 4.68
C ASP A 449 17.35 -18.71 4.08
N PHE A 450 16.48 -18.50 3.08
CA PHE A 450 15.56 -19.54 2.59
C PHE A 450 16.22 -20.50 1.59
N ASP A 451 16.52 -21.72 2.05
CA ASP A 451 17.16 -22.81 1.31
C ASP A 451 16.54 -23.09 -0.09
N ASP A 452 17.41 -23.39 -1.06
CA ASP A 452 17.05 -23.67 -2.46
C ASP A 452 15.97 -24.76 -2.61
N ILE A 453 14.80 -24.36 -3.10
CA ILE A 453 13.64 -25.26 -3.16
C ILE A 453 13.82 -26.28 -4.28
N LYS A 454 13.92 -27.55 -3.89
CA LYS A 454 14.00 -28.69 -4.83
C LYS A 454 12.82 -28.67 -5.80
N TYR A 455 13.09 -28.32 -7.05
CA TYR A 455 12.14 -28.14 -8.17
C TYR A 455 11.05 -29.23 -8.26
N ASN A 456 11.39 -30.50 -7.99
CA ASN A 456 10.49 -31.64 -8.07
C ASN A 456 9.66 -31.92 -6.80
N ALA A 457 9.82 -31.14 -5.73
CA ALA A 457 9.05 -31.32 -4.49
C ALA A 457 7.64 -30.75 -4.65
N LYS A 458 6.61 -31.60 -4.52
CA LYS A 458 5.21 -31.17 -4.47
C LYS A 458 4.93 -30.44 -3.14
N PRO A 459 4.26 -29.26 -3.14
CA PRO A 459 3.81 -28.64 -1.91
C PRO A 459 2.71 -29.47 -1.25
N ASP A 460 2.81 -29.70 0.07
CA ASP A 460 1.67 -30.15 0.86
C ASP A 460 0.70 -28.98 1.06
N LYS A 461 -0.48 -29.07 0.43
CA LYS A 461 -1.53 -28.06 0.51
C LYS A 461 -2.08 -27.84 1.93
N ARG A 462 -1.87 -28.77 2.86
CA ARG A 462 -2.23 -28.58 4.28
C ARG A 462 -1.19 -27.79 5.06
N ALA A 463 0.10 -27.93 4.71
CA ALA A 463 1.17 -27.18 5.36
C ALA A 463 1.13 -25.68 4.98
N LEU A 464 0.83 -25.34 3.72
CA LEU A 464 0.82 -23.97 3.16
C LEU A 464 0.02 -22.92 3.95
N LYS A 465 -0.84 -23.32 4.88
CA LYS A 465 -1.72 -22.40 5.62
C LYS A 465 -1.03 -21.71 6.81
N HIS A 466 -0.04 -22.36 7.44
CA HIS A 466 0.56 -21.92 8.72
C HIS A 466 2.04 -22.33 8.83
N ASN A 467 2.83 -22.14 7.77
CA ASN A 467 4.21 -22.66 7.68
C ASN A 467 5.33 -21.61 7.52
N LEU A 468 5.02 -20.31 7.58
CA LEU A 468 6.04 -19.25 7.51
C LEU A 468 6.09 -18.45 8.83
N PRO A 469 7.28 -18.06 9.34
CA PRO A 469 7.45 -17.46 10.67
C PRO A 469 6.63 -16.20 10.95
N SER A 470 6.27 -15.43 9.91
CA SER A 470 5.46 -14.21 10.04
C SER A 470 3.96 -14.49 10.22
N SER A 471 3.49 -15.69 9.89
CA SER A 471 2.06 -16.02 9.91
C SER A 471 1.54 -16.27 11.32
N GLN A 472 0.91 -15.26 11.92
CA GLN A 472 0.32 -15.40 13.26
C GLN A 472 -0.95 -16.26 13.24
N ARG A 473 -0.74 -17.58 13.28
CA ARG A 473 -1.48 -18.56 14.08
C ARG A 473 -0.64 -19.83 14.15
N THR A 474 0.03 -20.05 15.28
CA THR A 474 0.46 -21.39 15.68
C THR A 474 -0.75 -22.31 15.67
N ASN A 475 -0.54 -23.59 15.40
CA ASN A 475 -1.62 -24.54 15.34
C ASN A 475 -2.24 -24.66 16.74
N ALA A 476 -3.56 -24.84 16.85
CA ALA A 476 -4.20 -25.01 18.16
C ALA A 476 -3.72 -26.27 18.91
N ARG A 477 -2.96 -27.14 18.23
CA ARG A 477 -2.22 -28.27 18.81
C ARG A 477 -0.85 -27.89 19.38
N ASP A 478 -0.17 -26.89 18.83
CA ASP A 478 1.18 -26.51 19.26
C ASP A 478 1.12 -25.91 20.68
N PHE A 479 -0.01 -25.26 21.04
CA PHE A 479 -0.31 -24.80 22.40
C PHE A 479 -0.46 -25.93 23.44
N PHE A 480 -0.73 -27.17 23.00
CA PHE A 480 -0.83 -28.35 23.87
C PHE A 480 0.35 -29.32 23.72
N ALA A 481 1.28 -29.07 22.79
CA ALA A 481 2.43 -29.95 22.59
C ALA A 481 3.35 -29.99 23.83
N ASP A 482 3.50 -28.85 24.51
CA ASP A 482 4.25 -28.72 25.76
C ASP A 482 3.44 -29.19 27.01
N MET A 483 2.28 -29.84 26.82
CA MET A 483 1.45 -30.44 27.90
C MET A 483 1.36 -31.97 27.84
N ASP A 484 1.94 -32.62 26.82
CA ASP A 484 1.92 -34.09 26.67
C ASP A 484 3.15 -34.81 27.29
N ASP A 485 4.11 -34.07 27.86
CA ASP A 485 5.38 -34.57 28.46
C ASP A 485 5.50 -34.25 29.99
N ASP A 486 4.64 -34.84 30.83
CA ASP A 486 4.80 -34.94 32.31
C ASP A 486 4.06 -36.16 32.92
#